data_AF-A0AAU7DY81-F1
#
_entry.id   AF-A0AAU7DY81-F1
#
_cell.length_a   1.000
_cell.length_b   1.000
_cell.length_c   1.000
_cell.angle_alpha   90.00
_cell.angle_beta   90.00
_cell.angle_gamma   90.00
#
_symmetry.space_group_name_H-M   'P 1'
#
loop_
_entity.id
_entity.type
_entity.pdbx_description
1 polymer ?
#
loop_
_entity_poly.entity_id
_entity_poly.type
_entity_poly.pdbx_seq_one_letter_code
_entity_poly.pdbx_strand_id
1 'polypeptide(L)'
;MSSDYVVIRSGASVLRDDVVNSQLSIAAIGLLTLALTQPGGVDLGAETFVGRGFDEETIGASMQELTDAGHRHVFTLTSATGATDQITIFSDESIGSDVALERFLQNRIGPMADEAKEILK
;
A
#
# COMPACT_ATOMS: atom_id res chain seq x y z
N MET A 1 6.37 -2.74 -17.73
CA MET A 1 5.64 -3.13 -16.51
C MET A 1 5.55 -1.86 -15.70
N SER A 2 4.36 -1.27 -15.61
CA SER A 2 4.12 -0.07 -14.79
C SER A 2 3.18 -0.54 -13.71
N SER A 3 3.66 -0.65 -12.48
CA SER A 3 2.82 -1.04 -11.37
C SER A 3 2.30 0.25 -10.75
N ASP A 4 1.03 0.55 -10.97
CA ASP A 4 0.38 1.74 -10.42
C ASP A 4 -0.13 1.42 -9.01
N TYR A 5 0.40 2.10 -7.99
CA TYR A 5 -0.01 1.93 -6.59
C TYR A 5 -0.87 3.09 -6.17
N VAL A 6 -1.71 2.93 -5.15
CA VAL A 6 -2.45 4.05 -4.58
C VAL A 6 -2.31 4.03 -3.08
N VAL A 7 -1.85 5.16 -2.55
CA VAL A 7 -1.68 5.40 -1.12
C VAL A 7 -2.96 6.03 -0.60
N ILE A 8 -3.63 5.34 0.33
CA ILE A 8 -4.78 5.86 1.07
C ILE A 8 -4.22 6.68 2.25
N ARG A 9 -4.50 7.99 2.27
CA ARG A 9 -4.00 8.91 3.31
C ARG A 9 -5.11 9.26 4.31
N SER A 10 -4.81 9.14 5.61
CA SER A 10 -5.51 9.86 6.69
C SER A 10 -4.84 11.20 7.06
N GLY A 11 -3.83 11.65 6.30
CA GLY A 11 -3.31 13.02 6.37
C GLY A 11 -2.20 13.32 7.39
N ALA A 12 -1.63 12.35 8.09
CA ALA A 12 -0.50 12.59 8.99
C ALA A 12 0.79 11.91 8.50
N SER A 13 1.88 12.67 8.37
CA SER A 13 3.25 12.17 8.20
C SER A 13 3.84 11.60 9.51
N VAL A 14 2.97 11.23 10.45
CA VAL A 14 3.29 10.78 11.80
C VAL A 14 2.62 9.42 11.96
N LEU A 15 3.41 8.39 12.24
CA LEU A 15 2.88 7.10 12.63
C LEU A 15 2.13 7.25 13.96
N ARG A 16 1.00 6.57 14.07
CA ARG A 16 0.23 6.53 15.31
C ARG A 16 1.00 5.79 16.40
N ASP A 17 0.73 6.14 17.65
CA ASP A 17 1.43 5.57 18.81
C ASP A 17 1.30 4.05 18.89
N ASP A 18 0.17 3.48 18.47
CA ASP A 18 -0.04 2.03 18.41
C ASP A 18 0.88 1.34 17.40
N VAL A 19 1.15 1.98 16.25
CA VAL A 19 2.12 1.47 15.28
C VAL A 19 3.55 1.58 15.82
N VAL A 20 3.90 2.67 16.48
CA VAL A 20 5.24 2.86 17.08
C VAL A 20 5.47 1.88 18.25
N ASN A 21 4.42 1.54 19.00
CA ASN A 21 4.46 0.58 20.10
C ASN A 21 4.13 -0.87 19.67
N SER A 22 4.00 -1.12 18.37
CA SER A 22 3.72 -2.46 17.84
C SER A 22 4.93 -3.39 17.97
N GLN A 23 4.73 -4.68 17.74
CA GLN A 23 5.83 -5.66 17.65
C GLN A 23 6.55 -5.61 16.30
N LEU A 24 6.26 -4.62 15.45
CA LEU A 24 6.92 -4.47 14.16
C LEU A 24 8.40 -4.17 14.34
N SER A 25 9.22 -4.76 13.47
CA SER A 25 10.62 -4.39 13.36
C SER A 25 10.78 -2.91 13.00
N ILE A 26 11.88 -2.31 13.47
CA ILE A 26 12.23 -0.92 13.11
C ILE A 26 12.33 -0.77 11.58
N ALA A 27 12.72 -1.83 10.88
CA ALA A 27 12.77 -1.84 9.43
C ALA A 27 11.37 -1.74 8.80
N ALA A 28 10.41 -2.52 9.27
CA ALA A 28 9.01 -2.44 8.85
C ALA A 28 8.38 -1.07 9.15
N ILE A 29 8.66 -0.49 10.32
CA ILE A 29 8.20 0.85 10.69
C ILE A 29 8.79 1.91 9.75
N GLY A 30 10.09 1.83 9.45
CA GLY A 30 10.76 2.74 8.51
C GLY A 30 10.22 2.63 7.09
N LEU A 31 9.98 1.40 6.62
CA LEU A 31 9.38 1.12 5.32
C LEU A 31 7.95 1.63 5.22
N LEU A 32 7.12 1.40 6.24
CA LEU A 32 5.75 1.89 6.30
C LEU A 32 5.73 3.42 6.28
N THR A 33 6.57 4.07 7.10
CA THR A 33 6.70 5.53 7.11
C THR A 33 7.07 6.05 5.73
N LEU A 34 8.08 5.45 5.10
CA LEU A 34 8.53 5.86 3.78
C LEU A 34 7.42 5.68 2.74
N ALA A 35 6.74 4.53 2.72
CA ALA A 35 5.62 4.28 1.82
C ALA A 35 4.49 5.31 1.98
N LEU A 36 4.15 5.69 3.21
CA LEU A 36 3.11 6.68 3.51
C LEU A 36 3.51 8.11 3.09
N THR A 37 4.80 8.41 2.96
CA THR A 37 5.28 9.71 2.46
C THR A 37 5.24 9.84 0.93
N GLN A 38 5.14 8.73 0.20
CA GLN A 38 5.12 8.75 -1.26
C GLN A 38 3.73 9.18 -1.78
N PRO A 39 3.67 9.93 -2.90
CA PRO A 39 2.39 10.23 -3.51
C PRO A 39 1.70 8.94 -3.99
N GLY A 40 0.38 8.87 -3.84
CA GLY A 40 -0.41 7.81 -4.46
C GLY A 40 -0.22 7.85 -5.97
N GLY A 41 0.04 6.70 -6.58
CA GLY A 41 0.34 6.52 -8.00
C GLY A 41 1.76 6.00 -8.28
N VAL A 42 2.65 6.03 -7.29
CA VAL A 42 4.09 5.73 -7.51
C VAL A 42 4.39 4.24 -7.39
N ASP A 43 5.13 3.70 -8.35
CA ASP A 43 5.68 2.34 -8.29
C ASP A 43 6.69 2.22 -7.13
N LEU A 44 6.30 1.55 -6.06
CA LEU A 44 7.17 1.29 -4.91
C LEU A 44 7.86 -0.06 -5.08
N GLY A 45 8.77 -0.14 -6.05
CA GLY A 45 9.70 -1.25 -6.19
C GLY A 45 10.69 -1.33 -5.02
N ALA A 46 11.31 -2.49 -4.82
CA ALA A 46 12.34 -2.70 -3.79
C ALA A 46 13.49 -1.67 -3.92
N GLU A 47 13.80 -1.25 -5.15
CA GLU A 47 14.77 -0.20 -5.48
C GLU A 47 14.49 1.16 -4.82
N THR A 48 13.23 1.47 -4.50
CA THR A 48 12.87 2.69 -3.76
C THR A 48 13.42 2.66 -2.34
N PHE A 49 13.74 1.47 -1.82
CA PHE A 49 14.17 1.24 -0.43
C PHE A 49 15.65 0.85 -0.33
N VAL A 50 16.22 0.25 -1.38
CA VAL A 50 17.65 -0.12 -1.46
C VAL A 50 18.54 1.13 -1.35
N GLY A 51 19.61 1.03 -0.54
CA GLY A 51 20.57 2.12 -0.33
C GLY A 51 20.24 3.08 0.82
N ARG A 52 19.12 2.88 1.53
CA ARG A 52 18.78 3.59 2.77
C ARG A 52 19.10 2.81 4.05
N GLY A 53 20.04 1.87 3.97
CA GLY A 53 20.39 0.96 5.07
C GLY A 53 19.57 -0.34 5.10
N PHE A 54 18.74 -0.58 4.08
CA PHE A 54 18.01 -1.84 3.89
C PHE A 54 18.61 -2.65 2.75
N ASP A 55 18.89 -3.93 3.00
CA ASP A 55 19.11 -4.93 1.96
C ASP A 55 17.78 -5.54 1.48
N GLU A 56 17.81 -6.24 0.34
CA GLU A 56 16.61 -6.82 -0.28
C GLU A 56 15.92 -7.85 0.62
N GLU A 57 16.69 -8.61 1.42
CA GLU A 57 16.15 -9.61 2.35
C GLU A 57 15.35 -8.92 3.46
N THR A 58 15.90 -7.85 4.04
CA THR A 58 15.27 -7.03 5.07
C THR A 58 14.02 -6.35 4.53
N ILE A 59 14.05 -5.86 3.28
CA ILE A 59 12.87 -5.29 2.62
C ILE A 59 11.80 -6.36 2.47
N GLY A 60 12.15 -7.53 1.95
CA GLY A 60 11.22 -8.65 1.78
C GLY A 60 10.59 -9.09 3.10
N ALA A 61 11.40 -9.29 4.14
CA ALA A 61 10.95 -9.68 5.47
C ALA A 61 10.01 -8.63 6.07
N SER A 62 10.38 -7.35 6.00
CA SER A 62 9.55 -6.25 6.50
C SER A 62 8.24 -6.09 5.73
N MET A 63 8.27 -6.29 4.41
CA MET A 63 7.08 -6.27 3.56
C MET A 63 6.11 -7.41 3.90
N GLN A 64 6.64 -8.59 4.26
CA GLN A 64 5.83 -9.70 4.77
C GLN A 64 5.28 -9.38 6.16
N GLU A 65 6.12 -8.86 7.06
CA GLU A 65 5.73 -8.46 8.42
C GLU A 65 4.60 -7.43 8.42
N LEU A 66 4.67 -6.41 7.56
CA LEU A 66 3.61 -5.43 7.38
C LEU A 66 2.31 -6.05 6.81
N THR A 67 2.42 -7.13 6.02
CA THR A 67 1.26 -7.85 5.50
C THR A 67 0.59 -8.63 6.64
N ASP A 68 1.37 -9.35 7.44
CA ASP A 68 0.88 -10.14 8.58
C ASP A 68 0.27 -9.24 9.65
N ALA A 69 0.79 -8.03 9.82
CA ALA A 69 0.26 -7.01 10.75
C ALA A 69 -0.93 -6.21 10.20
N GLY A 70 -1.37 -6.44 8.95
CA GLY A 70 -2.52 -5.74 8.36
C GLY A 70 -2.26 -4.28 7.97
N HIS A 71 -1.00 -3.92 7.74
CA HIS A 71 -0.58 -2.58 7.26
C HIS A 71 -0.28 -2.55 5.76
N ARG A 72 -0.09 -3.71 5.14
CA ARG A 72 0.15 -3.86 3.70
C ARG A 72 -0.82 -4.88 3.11
N HIS A 73 -1.41 -4.52 1.98
CA HIS A 73 -2.34 -5.38 1.25
C HIS A 73 -1.99 -5.37 -0.23
N VAL A 74 -1.97 -6.56 -0.85
CA VAL A 74 -1.66 -6.73 -2.27
C VAL A 74 -2.90 -7.27 -2.97
N PHE A 75 -3.32 -6.58 -4.02
CA PHE A 75 -4.46 -6.97 -4.85
C PHE A 75 -4.03 -7.10 -6.29
N THR A 76 -4.65 -8.04 -6.98
CA THR A 76 -4.52 -8.18 -8.43
C THR A 76 -5.82 -7.71 -9.05
N LEU A 77 -5.79 -6.61 -9.80
CA LEU A 77 -6.92 -6.14 -10.58
C LEU A 77 -6.78 -6.64 -12.01
N THR A 78 -7.85 -7.26 -12.51
CA THR A 78 -7.96 -7.58 -13.93
C THR A 78 -8.94 -6.62 -14.56
N SER A 79 -8.50 -5.84 -15.55
CA SER A 79 -9.35 -4.94 -16.31
C SER A 79 -10.34 -5.73 -17.17
N ALA A 80 -11.42 -5.07 -17.60
CA ALA A 80 -12.37 -5.65 -18.55
C ALA A 80 -11.73 -6.02 -19.90
N THR A 81 -10.57 -5.43 -20.23
CA THR A 81 -9.79 -5.73 -21.44
C THR A 81 -8.83 -6.91 -21.25
N GLY A 82 -8.79 -7.52 -20.05
CA GLY A 82 -7.93 -8.66 -19.71
C GLY A 82 -6.52 -8.28 -19.26
N ALA A 83 -6.20 -6.99 -19.16
CA ALA A 83 -4.94 -6.53 -18.56
C ALA A 83 -4.97 -6.81 -17.06
N THR A 84 -3.84 -7.23 -16.50
CA THR A 84 -3.73 -7.53 -15.06
C THR A 84 -2.70 -6.61 -14.43
N ASP A 85 -3.13 -5.85 -13.42
CA ASP A 85 -2.32 -4.90 -12.68
C ASP A 85 -2.28 -5.29 -11.20
N GLN A 86 -1.11 -5.18 -10.59
CA GLN A 86 -0.94 -5.44 -9.15
C GLN A 86 -0.94 -4.11 -8.40
N ILE A 87 -1.79 -4.00 -7.39
CA ILE A 87 -1.90 -2.83 -6.53
C ILE A 87 -1.44 -3.24 -5.14
N THR A 88 -0.48 -2.50 -4.58
CA THR A 88 -0.18 -2.59 -3.15
C THR A 88 -0.70 -1.34 -2.43
N ILE A 89 -1.39 -1.57 -1.33
CA ILE A 89 -1.95 -0.54 -0.46
C ILE A 89 -1.21 -0.63 0.87
N PHE A 90 -0.75 0.53 1.35
CA PHE A 90 -0.22 0.69 2.71
C PHE A 90 -1.21 1.50 3.55
N SER A 91 -1.37 1.14 4.81
CA SER A 91 -2.23 1.85 5.77
C SER A 91 -1.49 2.14 7.07
N ASP A 92 -1.71 3.34 7.60
CA ASP A 92 -1.28 3.75 8.94
C ASP A 92 -2.07 3.07 10.07
N GLU A 93 -3.15 2.36 9.72
CA GLU A 93 -3.96 1.54 10.62
C GLU A 93 -3.79 0.06 10.27
N SER A 94 -3.84 -0.81 11.28
CA SER A 94 -3.99 -2.23 11.05
C SER A 94 -5.44 -2.51 10.67
N ILE A 95 -5.67 -2.87 9.41
CA ILE A 95 -7.01 -3.07 8.85
C ILE A 95 -7.13 -4.41 8.11
N GLY A 96 -8.37 -4.85 7.91
CA GLY A 96 -8.66 -5.98 7.04
C GLY A 96 -8.50 -5.62 5.56
N SER A 97 -8.16 -6.63 4.73
CA SER A 97 -8.00 -6.44 3.28
C SER A 97 -9.28 -5.94 2.58
N ASP A 98 -10.45 -6.35 3.06
CA ASP A 98 -11.75 -5.85 2.61
C ASP A 98 -11.90 -4.35 2.83
N VAL A 99 -11.57 -3.87 4.03
CA VAL A 99 -11.59 -2.45 4.40
C VAL A 99 -10.54 -1.66 3.60
N ALA A 100 -9.35 -2.23 3.42
CA ALA A 100 -8.29 -1.60 2.62
C ALA A 100 -8.73 -1.39 1.16
N LEU A 101 -9.34 -2.42 0.55
CA LEU A 101 -9.85 -2.33 -0.82
C LEU A 101 -11.02 -1.35 -0.93
N GLU A 102 -11.95 -1.39 0.02
CA GLU A 102 -13.09 -0.46 0.06
C GLU A 102 -12.61 1.00 0.11
N ARG A 103 -11.70 1.32 1.06
CA ARG A 103 -11.13 2.67 1.20
C ARG A 103 -10.35 3.09 -0.05
N PHE A 104 -9.67 2.14 -0.71
CA PHE A 104 -8.98 2.41 -1.97
C PHE A 104 -9.96 2.80 -3.06
N LEU A 105 -11.03 2.02 -3.24
CA LEU A 105 -12.06 2.28 -4.25
C LEU A 105 -12.80 3.59 -3.97
N GLN A 106 -13.14 3.88 -2.71
CA GLN A 106 -13.79 5.12 -2.29
C GLN A 106 -12.94 6.35 -2.61
N ASN A 107 -11.62 6.28 -2.39
CA ASN A 107 -10.70 7.37 -2.72
C ASN A 107 -10.39 7.49 -4.22
N ARG A 108 -10.71 6.47 -5.03
CA ARG A 108 -10.54 6.48 -6.49
C ARG A 108 -11.69 7.16 -7.25
N ILE A 109 -12.81 7.48 -6.58
CA ILE A 109 -13.96 8.17 -7.19
C ILE A 109 -13.73 9.69 -7.17
N GLY A 110 -12.85 10.15 -8.07
CA GLY A 110 -12.71 11.54 -8.51
C GLY A 110 -11.32 11.83 -9.09
N PRO A 111 -11.15 12.55 -10.24
CA PRO A 111 -12.04 12.85 -11.37
C PRO A 111 -11.71 11.94 -12.58
N MET A 112 -12.18 10.69 -12.56
CA MET A 112 -12.35 9.82 -13.75
C MET A 112 -13.66 9.04 -13.62
N ALA A 113 -14.70 9.72 -13.13
CA ALA A 113 -15.94 9.13 -12.64
C ALA A 113 -16.86 8.53 -13.73
N ASP A 114 -16.48 8.53 -15.01
CA ASP A 114 -17.34 8.04 -16.08
C ASP A 114 -17.14 6.55 -16.43
N GLU A 115 -16.12 5.84 -15.93
CA GLU A 115 -15.84 4.45 -16.37
C GLU A 115 -16.05 3.36 -15.30
N ALA A 116 -16.31 3.70 -14.03
CA ALA A 116 -16.40 2.72 -12.94
C ALA A 116 -17.84 2.27 -12.60
N LYS A 117 -18.65 1.88 -13.61
CA LYS A 117 -20.00 1.34 -13.38
C LYS A 117 -20.20 -0.15 -13.69
N GLU A 118 -19.16 -0.92 -13.97
CA GLU A 118 -19.37 -2.33 -14.33
C GLU A 118 -18.29 -3.27 -13.80
N ILE A 119 -18.09 -3.35 -12.49
CA ILE A 119 -17.35 -4.47 -11.88
C ILE A 119 -17.99 -4.84 -10.53
N LEU A 120 -19.27 -5.25 -10.56
CA LEU A 120 -19.89 -6.06 -9.50
C LEU A 120 -21.01 -6.89 -10.17
N LYS A 121 -20.63 -8.06 -10.70
CA LYS A 121 -21.51 -9.21 -10.94
C LYS A 121 -20.77 -10.47 -10.55
#